data_AF-A0A486XD04-F1
#
_entry.id   AF-A0A486XD04-F1
#
_cell.length_a   1.000
_cell.length_b   1.000
_cell.length_c   1.000
_cell.angle_alpha   90.00
_cell.angle_beta   90.00
_cell.angle_gamma   90.00
#
_symmetry.space_group_name_H-M   'P 1'
#
loop_
_entity.id
_entity.type
_entity.pdbx_description
1 polymer ?
#
loop_
_entity_poly.entity_id
_entity_poly.type
_entity_poly.pdbx_seq_one_letter_code
_entity_poly.pdbx_strand_id
1 'polypeptide(L)'
;MKQKFEAPIYGGQFGVIYNSPPPKNDDKIPDNHPWKVICPQCEHTTLRFNEYCNNGQCTFGIRAHFDNQEWMEQEKRRQAFLQKQSQRLVIFTILVFVISLLGLFLGNQHPIGYLLFLVAGFLTLAFNNAGQKIDKEIKEINIKE
;
A
#
# COMPACT_ATOMS: atom_id res chain seq x y z
N MET A 1 6.07 -11.20 35.22
CA MET A 1 6.31 -11.45 33.77
C MET A 1 6.44 -10.10 33.09
N LYS A 2 7.63 -9.74 32.60
CA LYS A 2 7.89 -8.45 31.95
C LYS A 2 7.41 -8.52 30.50
N GLN A 3 6.35 -7.79 30.14
CA GLN A 3 5.96 -7.62 28.75
C GLN A 3 6.96 -6.67 28.09
N LYS A 4 7.76 -7.23 27.16
CA LYS A 4 8.56 -6.48 26.19
C LYS A 4 7.58 -5.84 25.22
N PHE A 5 7.50 -4.51 25.22
CA PHE A 5 6.83 -3.77 24.16
C PHE A 5 7.72 -3.81 22.92
N GLU A 6 7.16 -4.36 21.84
CA GLU A 6 7.79 -4.44 20.53
C GLU A 6 7.98 -3.04 19.93
N ALA A 7 8.97 -2.95 19.04
CA ALA A 7 9.59 -1.74 18.53
C ALA A 7 8.63 -0.67 17.96
N PRO A 8 9.02 0.62 17.97
CA PRO A 8 8.21 1.70 17.43
C PRO A 8 7.97 1.53 15.92
N ILE A 9 6.70 1.54 15.54
CA ILE A 9 6.26 1.57 14.14
C ILE A 9 6.54 2.98 13.59
N TYR A 10 7.41 3.06 12.59
CA TYR A 10 7.76 4.32 11.93
C TYR A 10 6.55 4.89 11.19
N GLY A 11 6.25 6.15 11.50
CA GLY A 11 5.02 6.84 11.13
C GLY A 11 4.82 7.03 9.64
N GLY A 12 3.56 6.83 9.21
CA GLY A 12 3.03 7.40 7.97
C GLY A 12 2.86 8.92 8.08
N GLN A 13 2.11 9.48 7.13
CA GLN A 13 1.95 10.91 6.82
C GLN A 13 1.49 11.83 7.98
N PHE A 14 1.24 11.29 9.17
CA PHE A 14 0.72 12.00 10.35
C PHE A 14 1.71 12.08 11.54
N GLY A 15 2.99 11.79 11.32
CA GLY A 15 4.04 12.00 12.32
C GLY A 15 4.13 10.88 13.38
N VAL A 16 4.92 11.15 14.41
CA VAL A 16 5.31 10.19 15.47
C VAL A 16 4.09 9.73 16.25
N ILE A 17 3.90 8.42 16.38
CA ILE A 17 2.83 7.80 17.16
C ILE A 17 3.19 7.92 18.65
N TYR A 18 2.44 8.72 19.40
CA TYR A 18 2.57 8.78 20.86
C TYR A 18 1.63 7.73 21.48
N ASN A 19 2.19 6.79 22.23
CA ASN A 19 1.47 5.67 22.86
C ASN A 19 0.62 6.06 24.08
N SER A 20 0.49 7.35 24.39
CA SER A 20 -0.27 7.83 25.53
C SER A 20 -1.34 8.81 25.07
N PRO A 21 -2.64 8.53 25.30
CA PRO A 21 -3.68 9.51 25.02
C PRO A 21 -3.44 10.76 25.89
N PRO A 22 -3.48 11.97 25.31
CA PRO A 22 -3.39 13.19 26.10
C PRO A 22 -4.58 13.30 27.07
N PRO A 23 -4.40 13.95 28.24
CA PRO A 23 -5.48 14.15 29.18
C PRO A 23 -6.64 14.91 28.52
N LYS A 24 -7.88 14.44 28.76
CA LYS A 24 -9.12 15.12 28.39
C LYS A 24 -9.24 16.41 29.19
N ASN A 25 -8.67 17.50 28.69
CA ASN A 25 -9.02 18.84 29.15
C ASN A 25 -10.04 19.42 28.18
N ASP A 26 -11.19 19.83 28.71
CA ASP A 26 -12.30 20.50 28.02
C ASP A 26 -11.96 21.94 27.60
N ASP A 27 -10.70 22.35 27.72
CA ASP A 27 -10.21 23.62 27.24
C ASP A 27 -9.93 23.52 25.74
N LYS A 28 -10.66 24.35 24.98
CA LYS A 28 -10.47 24.63 23.53
C LYS A 28 -9.19 24.02 22.97
N ILE A 29 -9.32 22.87 22.29
CA ILE A 29 -8.21 22.24 21.59
C ILE A 29 -7.54 23.32 20.72
N PRO A 30 -6.26 23.66 20.94
CA PRO A 30 -5.63 24.76 20.26
C PRO A 30 -5.61 24.51 18.75
N ASP A 31 -5.76 25.56 17.94
CA ASP A 31 -5.87 25.42 16.49
C ASP A 31 -4.65 24.72 15.85
N ASN A 32 -3.49 24.85 16.48
CA ASN A 32 -2.24 24.24 16.04
C ASN A 32 -1.99 22.84 16.62
N HIS A 33 -2.99 22.21 17.26
CA HIS A 33 -2.79 20.89 17.83
C HIS A 33 -2.66 19.83 16.70
N PRO A 34 -1.58 19.03 16.68
CA PRO A 34 -1.27 18.15 15.55
C PRO A 34 -2.30 17.04 15.31
N TRP A 35 -3.09 16.72 16.33
CA TRP A 35 -4.14 15.69 16.26
C TRP A 35 -5.56 16.28 16.32
N LYS A 36 -5.70 17.59 16.07
CA LYS A 36 -6.99 18.25 15.95
C LYS A 36 -7.70 17.73 14.69
N VAL A 37 -8.88 17.16 14.86
CA VAL A 37 -9.73 16.69 13.77
C VAL A 37 -11.16 17.21 13.98
N ILE A 38 -11.91 17.29 12.89
CA ILE A 38 -13.33 17.65 12.93
C ILE A 38 -14.13 16.36 12.88
N CYS A 39 -15.09 16.20 13.79
CA CYS A 39 -16.01 15.08 13.75
C CYS A 39 -16.90 15.18 12.50
N PRO A 40 -16.96 14.16 11.64
CA PRO A 40 -17.79 14.20 10.43
C PRO A 40 -19.30 14.16 10.72
N GLN A 41 -19.72 13.73 11.93
CA GLN A 41 -21.14 13.64 12.28
C GLN A 41 -21.70 14.93 12.92
N CYS A 42 -20.90 15.62 13.74
CA CYS A 42 -21.38 16.78 14.50
C CYS A 42 -20.54 18.05 14.31
N GLU A 43 -19.56 18.03 13.41
CA GLU A 43 -18.70 19.16 13.02
C GLU A 43 -17.91 19.82 14.17
N HIS A 44 -17.93 19.21 15.36
CA HIS A 44 -17.18 19.68 16.51
C HIS A 44 -15.72 19.27 16.40
N THR A 45 -14.85 20.12 16.93
CA THR A 45 -13.43 19.83 17.07
C THR A 45 -13.22 18.77 18.14
N THR A 46 -12.41 17.77 17.82
CA THR A 46 -12.00 16.73 18.75
C THR A 46 -10.58 16.26 18.44
N LEU A 47 -10.07 15.31 19.22
CA LEU A 47 -8.76 14.72 19.00
C LEU A 47 -8.89 13.40 18.22
N ARG A 48 -7.97 13.13 17.30
CA ARG A 48 -7.93 11.91 16.48
C ARG A 48 -8.05 10.62 17.30
N PHE A 49 -7.44 10.60 18.48
CA PHE A 49 -7.37 9.40 19.34
C PHE A 49 -8.56 9.24 20.29
N ASN A 50 -9.51 10.19 20.29
CA ASN A 50 -10.70 10.04 21.11
C ASN A 50 -11.60 8.94 20.54
N GLU A 51 -12.20 8.15 21.43
CA GLU A 51 -13.23 7.19 21.04
C GLU A 51 -14.50 7.91 20.58
N TYR A 52 -14.90 8.98 21.29
CA TYR A 52 -16.12 9.73 21.04
C TYR A 52 -15.88 11.23 20.93
N CYS A 53 -16.75 11.93 20.20
CA CYS A 53 -16.69 13.39 20.07
C CYS A 53 -17.49 14.09 21.18
N ASN A 54 -17.07 15.30 21.55
CA ASN A 54 -17.76 16.19 22.48
C ASN A 54 -18.15 15.53 23.82
N ASN A 55 -17.16 14.98 24.54
CA ASN A 55 -17.35 14.25 25.81
C ASN A 55 -18.44 13.16 25.79
N GLY A 56 -18.68 12.55 24.62
CA GLY A 56 -19.65 11.46 24.47
C GLY A 56 -21.07 11.91 24.09
N GLN A 57 -21.32 13.21 23.90
CA GLN A 57 -22.59 13.69 23.32
C GLN A 57 -22.77 13.22 21.87
N CYS A 58 -21.66 13.00 21.17
CA CYS A 58 -21.64 12.39 19.85
C CYS A 58 -20.96 11.02 19.95
N THR A 59 -21.76 9.96 19.78
CA THR A 59 -21.32 8.55 19.85
C THR A 59 -20.52 8.10 18.63
N PHE A 60 -20.16 9.02 17.75
CA PHE A 60 -19.35 8.71 16.58
C PHE A 60 -17.96 8.25 16.99
N GLY A 61 -17.56 7.07 16.50
CA GLY A 61 -16.26 6.47 16.73
C GLY A 61 -15.15 7.19 15.98
N ILE A 62 -14.61 8.29 16.54
CA ILE A 62 -13.62 9.14 15.87
C ILE A 62 -12.37 8.35 15.51
N ARG A 63 -11.77 7.68 16.51
CA ARG A 63 -10.59 6.85 16.30
C ARG A 63 -10.82 5.79 15.23
N ALA A 64 -11.90 5.02 15.35
CA ALA A 64 -12.23 3.95 14.40
C ALA A 64 -12.41 4.47 12.97
N HIS A 65 -13.02 5.65 12.81
CA HIS A 65 -13.23 6.27 11.50
C HIS A 65 -11.91 6.65 10.84
N PHE A 66 -11.05 7.39 11.53
CA PHE A 66 -9.78 7.85 10.96
C PHE A 66 -8.79 6.70 10.78
N ASP A 67 -8.78 5.70 11.68
CA ASP A 67 -7.94 4.50 11.52
C ASP A 67 -8.39 3.68 10.28
N ASN A 68 -9.70 3.57 10.04
CA ASN A 68 -10.22 2.94 8.82
C ASN A 68 -9.89 3.74 7.55
N GLN A 69 -9.97 5.07 7.58
CA GLN A 69 -9.55 5.91 6.45
C GLN A 69 -8.07 5.74 6.12
N GLU A 70 -7.19 5.74 7.13
CA GLU A 70 -5.76 5.49 6.93
C GLU A 70 -5.49 4.11 6.35
N TRP A 71 -6.20 3.08 6.85
CA TRP A 71 -6.10 1.73 6.31
C TRP A 71 -6.52 1.68 4.83
N MET A 72 -7.66 2.29 4.49
CA MET A 72 -8.15 2.37 3.10
C MET A 72 -7.17 3.12 2.19
N GLU A 73 -6.60 4.24 2.64
CA GLU A 73 -5.60 4.96 1.87
C GLU A 73 -4.32 4.14 1.65
N GLN A 74 -3.86 3.44 2.68
CA GLN A 74 -2.67 2.60 2.60
C GLN A 74 -2.90 1.44 1.65
N GLU A 75 -4.06 0.79 1.71
CA GLU A 75 -4.41 -0.31 0.81
C GLU A 75 -4.54 0.17 -0.63
N LYS A 76 -5.14 1.35 -0.87
CA LYS A 76 -5.20 1.97 -2.20
C LYS A 76 -3.81 2.30 -2.75
N ARG A 77 -2.90 2.82 -1.92
CA ARG A 77 -1.50 3.07 -2.33
C ARG A 77 -0.79 1.76 -2.68
N ARG A 78 -1.04 0.69 -1.91
CA ARG A 78 -0.49 -0.65 -2.16
C ARG A 78 -1.00 -1.21 -3.48
N GLN A 79 -2.31 -1.15 -3.73
CA GLN A 79 -2.92 -1.56 -5.00
C GLN A 79 -2.30 -0.79 -6.19
N ALA A 80 -2.18 0.54 -6.08
CA ALA A 80 -1.59 1.36 -7.13
C ALA A 80 -0.11 1.02 -7.40
N PHE A 81 0.65 0.68 -6.36
CA PHE A 81 2.04 0.21 -6.50
C PHE A 81 2.10 -1.13 -7.23
N LEU A 82 1.29 -2.11 -6.80
CA LEU A 82 1.22 -3.43 -7.43
C LEU A 82 0.79 -3.35 -8.90
N GLN A 83 -0.20 -2.51 -9.22
CA GLN A 83 -0.65 -2.29 -10.59
C GLN A 83 0.44 -1.67 -11.48
N LYS A 84 1.21 -0.71 -10.96
CA LYS A 84 2.37 -0.16 -11.68
C LYS A 84 3.45 -1.21 -11.91
N GLN A 85 3.68 -2.09 -10.92
CA GLN A 85 4.67 -3.15 -11.03
C GLN A 85 4.26 -4.21 -12.06
N SER A 86 2.98 -4.62 -12.07
CA SER A 86 2.46 -5.57 -13.06
C SER A 86 2.54 -5.00 -14.48
N GLN A 87 2.16 -3.73 -14.68
CA GLN A 87 2.30 -3.06 -15.98
C GLN A 87 3.74 -3.06 -16.49
N ARG A 88 4.71 -2.74 -15.62
CA ARG A 88 6.14 -2.78 -16.01
C ARG A 88 6.57 -4.18 -16.40
N LEU A 89 6.19 -5.20 -15.64
CA LEU A 89 6.48 -6.61 -15.93
C LEU A 89 5.92 -7.02 -17.30
N VAL A 90 4.68 -6.65 -17.64
CA VAL A 90 4.10 -6.92 -18.96
C VAL A 90 4.93 -6.29 -20.08
N ILE A 91 5.31 -5.01 -19.94
CA ILE A 91 6.15 -4.32 -20.93
C ILE A 91 7.50 -5.03 -21.10
N PHE A 92 8.18 -5.37 -20.01
CA PHE A 92 9.45 -6.11 -20.08
C PHE A 92 9.28 -7.48 -20.74
N THR A 93 8.20 -8.19 -20.44
CA THR A 93 7.92 -9.50 -21.04
C THR A 93 7.74 -9.39 -22.56
N ILE A 94 7.02 -8.36 -23.04
CA ILE A 94 6.87 -8.09 -24.47
C ILE A 94 8.22 -7.75 -25.13
N LEU A 95 9.03 -6.89 -24.50
CA LEU A 95 10.36 -6.53 -25.04
C LEU A 95 11.28 -7.75 -25.16
N VAL A 96 11.35 -8.59 -24.13
CA VAL A 96 12.16 -9.82 -24.15
C VAL A 96 11.62 -10.81 -25.18
N PHE A 97 10.31 -10.88 -25.39
CA PHE A 97 9.70 -11.70 -26.43
C PHE A 97 10.12 -11.25 -27.84
N VAL A 98 10.11 -9.95 -28.13
CA VAL A 98 10.58 -9.40 -29.42
C VAL A 98 12.07 -9.70 -29.63
N ILE A 99 12.90 -9.55 -28.59
CA ILE A 99 14.32 -9.91 -28.64
C ILE A 99 14.50 -11.42 -28.90
N SER A 100 13.63 -12.27 -28.33
CA SER A 100 13.64 -13.70 -28.58
C SER A 100 13.40 -14.01 -30.07
N LEU A 101 12.40 -13.37 -30.70
CA LEU A 101 12.12 -13.54 -32.13
C LEU A 101 13.28 -13.10 -33.02
N LEU A 102 13.94 -11.98 -32.65
CA LEU A 102 15.16 -11.52 -33.34
C LEU A 102 16.32 -12.51 -33.17
N GLY A 103 16.50 -13.07 -31.97
CA GLY A 103 17.49 -14.11 -31.69
C GLY A 103 17.24 -15.38 -32.50
N LEU A 104 15.97 -15.78 -32.66
CA LEU A 104 15.59 -16.91 -33.51
C LEU A 104 15.91 -16.66 -34.99
N PHE A 105 15.60 -15.46 -35.49
CA PHE A 105 15.90 -15.07 -36.88
C PHE A 105 17.41 -15.08 -37.17
N LEU A 106 18.22 -14.53 -36.26
CA LEU A 106 19.68 -14.54 -36.36
C LEU A 106 20.29 -15.92 -36.11
N GLY A 107 19.62 -16.77 -35.30
CA GLY A 107 20.00 -18.15 -35.02
C GLY A 107 20.13 -18.99 -36.29
N ASN A 108 19.29 -18.71 -37.28
CA ASN A 108 19.34 -19.34 -38.59
C ASN A 108 20.67 -19.07 -39.34
N GLN A 109 21.37 -17.98 -39.00
CA GLN A 109 22.61 -17.56 -39.65
C GLN A 109 23.85 -17.77 -38.76
N HIS A 110 23.71 -17.63 -37.44
CA HIS A 110 24.77 -17.86 -36.46
C HIS A 110 24.24 -18.64 -35.24
N PRO A 111 24.89 -19.74 -34.82
CA PRO A 111 24.39 -20.60 -33.74
C PRO A 111 24.28 -19.88 -32.38
N ILE A 112 24.98 -18.76 -32.21
CA ILE A 112 24.89 -17.88 -31.04
C ILE A 112 23.47 -17.29 -30.85
N GLY A 113 22.70 -17.15 -31.93
CA GLY A 113 21.32 -16.65 -31.87
C GLY A 113 20.36 -17.60 -31.14
N TYR A 114 20.55 -18.92 -31.27
CA TYR A 114 19.75 -19.90 -30.53
C TYR A 114 20.02 -19.85 -29.02
N LEU A 115 21.25 -19.52 -28.61
CA LEU A 115 21.61 -19.34 -27.20
C LEU A 115 20.88 -18.12 -26.61
N LEU A 116 20.85 -17.01 -27.35
CA LEU A 116 20.08 -15.82 -26.98
C LEU A 116 18.58 -16.11 -26.92
N PHE A 117 18.05 -16.89 -27.86
CA PHE A 117 16.64 -17.31 -27.86
C PHE A 117 16.27 -18.12 -26.61
N LEU A 118 17.10 -19.10 -26.22
CA LEU A 118 16.83 -19.91 -25.03
C LEU A 118 16.85 -19.09 -23.74
N VAL A 119 17.83 -18.18 -23.59
CA VAL A 119 17.94 -17.31 -22.41
C VAL A 119 16.76 -16.35 -22.33
N ALA A 120 16.39 -15.72 -23.44
CA ALA A 120 15.26 -14.80 -23.49
C ALA A 120 13.91 -15.52 -23.31
N GLY A 121 13.79 -16.76 -23.82
CA GLY A 121 12.65 -17.66 -23.56
C GLY A 121 12.50 -18.02 -22.08
N PHE A 122 13.60 -18.33 -21.39
CA PHE A 122 13.57 -18.58 -19.94
C PHE A 122 13.16 -17.35 -19.14
N LEU A 123 13.70 -16.17 -19.51
CA LEU A 123 13.36 -14.90 -18.88
C LEU A 123 11.88 -14.54 -19.06
N THR A 124 11.33 -14.72 -20.26
CA THR A 124 9.89 -14.49 -20.51
C THR A 124 9.00 -15.40 -19.67
N LEU A 125 9.35 -16.68 -19.53
CA LEU A 125 8.61 -17.62 -18.67
C LEU A 125 8.66 -17.19 -17.19
N ALA A 126 9.84 -16.80 -16.71
CA ALA A 126 10.03 -16.34 -15.34
C ALA A 126 9.23 -15.07 -15.03
N PHE A 127 9.27 -14.07 -15.93
CA PHE A 127 8.51 -12.84 -15.77
C PHE A 127 7.00 -13.07 -15.86
N ASN A 128 6.53 -13.98 -16.73
CA ASN A 128 5.12 -14.31 -16.82
C ASN A 128 4.59 -14.96 -15.53
N ASN A 129 5.34 -15.90 -14.95
CA ASN A 129 4.99 -16.50 -13.65
C ASN A 129 4.97 -15.45 -12.52
N ALA A 130 5.93 -14.52 -12.51
CA ALA A 130 5.95 -13.43 -11.54
C ALA A 130 4.74 -12.49 -11.71
N GLY A 131 4.39 -12.15 -12.96
CA GLY A 131 3.22 -11.35 -13.29
C GLY A 131 1.91 -12.01 -12.82
N GLN A 132 1.73 -13.31 -13.09
CA GLN A 132 0.55 -14.04 -12.63
C GLN A 132 0.40 -14.07 -11.11
N LYS A 133 1.52 -14.11 -10.36
CA LYS A 133 1.48 -14.05 -8.89
C LYS A 133 0.96 -12.68 -8.42
N ILE A 134 1.44 -11.59 -9.02
CA ILE A 134 1.00 -10.23 -8.70
C ILE A 134 -0.48 -10.05 -9.08
N ASP A 135 -0.91 -10.55 -10.23
CA ASP A 135 -2.31 -10.47 -10.66
C ASP A 135 -3.26 -11.24 -9.74
N LYS A 136 -2.82 -12.38 -9.20
CA LYS A 136 -3.58 -13.11 -8.17
C LYS A 136 -3.71 -12.29 -6.88
N GLU A 137 -2.62 -11.69 -6.41
CA GLU A 137 -2.66 -10.80 -5.24
C GLU A 137 -3.60 -9.61 -5.46
N ILE A 138 -3.58 -8.97 -6.64
CA ILE A 138 -4.49 -7.88 -6.98
C ILE A 138 -5.96 -8.35 -6.97
N LYS A 139 -6.25 -9.53 -7.55
CA LYS A 139 -7.62 -10.08 -7.55
C LYS A 139 -8.10 -10.41 -6.15
N GLU A 140 -7.25 -10.98 -5.30
CA GLU A 140 -7.61 -11.28 -3.90
C GLU A 140 -7.93 -10.01 -3.10
N ILE A 141 -7.23 -8.90 -3.37
CA ILE A 141 -7.54 -7.62 -2.74
C ILE A 141 -8.90 -7.10 -3.21
N ASN A 142 -9.19 -7.11 -4.52
CA ASN A 142 -10.47 -6.66 -5.07
C ASN A 142 -11.68 -7.51 -4.64
N ILE A 143 -11.49 -8.79 -4.30
CA ILE A 143 -12.59 -9.66 -3.83
C ILE A 143 -12.94 -9.38 -2.35
N LYS A 144 -12.01 -8.79 -1.59
CA LYS A 144 -12.21 -8.47 -0.16
C LYS A 144 -12.83 -7.09 0.06
N GLU A 145 -12.91 -6.27 -0.99
CA GLU A 145 -13.57 -4.96 -1.01
C GLU A 145 -15.07 -5.12 -1.31
#